data_AF-A0A3M1S9D7-F1
#
_entry.id   AF-A0A3M1S9D7-F1
#
_cell.length_a   1.000
_cell.length_b   1.000
_cell.length_c   1.000
_cell.angle_alpha   90.00
_cell.angle_beta   90.00
_cell.angle_gamma   90.00
#
_symmetry.space_group_name_H-M   'P 1'
#
loop_
_entity.id
_entity.type
_entity.pdbx_description
1 polymer ?
#
loop_
_entity_poly.entity_id
_entity_poly.type
_entity_poly.pdbx_seq_one_letter_code
_entity_poly.pdbx_strand_id
1 'polypeptide(L)'
;MASKILMPKLSPTMEEGQISRWLKKEGDEVQANETIAEVDTDKATMEMTSLESGVLLKILVPAGANAKLGQVIAIIGKKDEDISQMLAEIESSSASQSTDTSKPEIAEPALEAKTESFKTEIATQPPKLETPLVQQTEKAKFDDEEKGDGRLFVSPIAARMAAEHGIDLRNVRGSGPGGRIIKRDIEQMLLKAERVEEKELQKPQPSQMLEAPSASAYREESITPMRKTIATRLTQSIGPIPTFYLTVEIEMDNAINLRKQINEKLNDEDKVSLNDIIVKAAAMALMKHPFVNSSYRDDKVRFYEDADIGVAVAIEDGLITPVIRKANRKGITEISREIKQLAARARAKKLQPEEYTGATFSISNLGMFGIKQFTALINPPEAAILAVGTATETPVVRNGNIEIHSIMSVTMSCDHRVIDGATGAKFLQTFKQMLENPILMLL
;
A
#
# COMPACT_ATOMS: atom_id res chain seq x y z
N MET A 1 -26.53 29.64 23.15
CA MET A 1 -26.27 28.22 22.99
C MET A 1 -24.94 28.15 22.30
N ALA A 2 -23.96 27.61 23.00
CA ALA A 2 -22.64 27.40 22.44
C ALA A 2 -22.72 26.35 21.33
N SER A 3 -22.05 26.62 20.22
CA SER A 3 -22.03 25.81 19.01
C SER A 3 -20.63 25.27 18.77
N LYS A 4 -20.58 24.03 18.26
CA LYS A 4 -19.33 23.33 17.93
C LYS A 4 -18.88 23.77 16.54
N ILE A 5 -17.68 24.33 16.42
CA ILE A 5 -17.05 24.57 15.12
C ILE A 5 -16.38 23.26 14.70
N LEU A 6 -16.84 22.69 13.59
CA LEU A 6 -16.29 21.48 12.99
C LEU A 6 -15.29 21.83 11.89
N MET A 7 -14.29 20.99 11.67
CA MET A 7 -13.38 21.12 10.52
C MET A 7 -14.17 20.96 9.21
N PRO A 8 -14.31 22.02 8.39
CA PRO A 8 -15.11 21.96 7.17
C PRO A 8 -14.33 21.31 6.02
N LYS A 9 -15.05 20.89 4.98
CA LYS A 9 -14.43 20.42 3.74
C LYS A 9 -13.96 21.62 2.92
N LEU A 10 -12.66 21.92 2.95
CA LEU A 10 -12.08 23.05 2.20
C LEU A 10 -11.62 22.65 0.79
N SER A 11 -11.28 21.38 0.55
CA SER A 11 -10.90 20.86 -0.77
C SER A 11 -11.66 19.57 -1.12
N PRO A 12 -12.00 19.31 -2.41
CA PRO A 12 -12.72 18.11 -2.84
C PRO A 12 -12.05 16.79 -2.42
N THR A 13 -10.72 16.79 -2.32
CA THR A 13 -9.87 15.62 -2.00
C THR A 13 -9.40 15.57 -0.54
N MET A 14 -9.85 16.50 0.30
CA MET A 14 -9.36 16.65 1.68
C MET A 14 -10.04 15.67 2.65
N GLU A 15 -9.21 14.91 3.38
CA GLU A 15 -9.63 14.03 4.49
C GLU A 15 -9.28 14.61 5.88
N GLU A 16 -8.17 15.36 5.96
CA GLU A 16 -7.72 16.09 7.14
C GLU A 16 -7.11 17.45 6.73
N GLY A 17 -7.07 18.40 7.67
CA GLY A 17 -6.47 19.72 7.49
C GLY A 17 -5.60 20.12 8.67
N GLN A 18 -4.46 20.75 8.39
CA GLN A 18 -3.60 21.32 9.42
C GLN A 18 -4.01 22.76 9.67
N ILE A 19 -4.30 23.14 10.91
CA ILE A 19 -4.59 24.54 11.23
C ILE A 19 -3.25 25.29 11.23
N SER A 20 -2.93 26.03 10.19
CA SER A 20 -1.65 26.72 10.08
C SER A 20 -1.57 27.91 11.01
N ARG A 21 -2.67 28.67 11.13
CA ARG A 21 -2.74 29.82 12.03
C ARG A 21 -4.17 30.16 12.42
N TRP A 22 -4.38 30.47 13.70
CA TRP A 22 -5.61 31.12 14.17
C TRP A 22 -5.50 32.63 14.00
N LEU A 23 -6.49 33.24 13.35
CA LEU A 23 -6.62 34.69 13.17
C LEU A 23 -7.39 35.34 14.33
N LYS A 24 -8.14 34.54 15.09
CA LYS A 24 -8.90 34.93 16.28
C LYS A 24 -8.42 34.16 17.50
N LYS A 25 -8.48 34.77 18.68
CA LYS A 25 -8.07 34.18 19.96
C LYS A 25 -9.29 33.84 20.81
N GLU A 26 -9.08 32.98 21.81
CA GLU A 26 -10.11 32.72 22.83
C GLU A 26 -10.53 34.04 23.50
N GLY A 27 -11.82 34.34 23.48
CA GLY A 27 -12.43 35.58 23.97
C GLY A 27 -12.74 36.63 22.89
N ASP A 28 -12.30 36.44 21.64
CA ASP A 28 -12.58 37.39 20.55
C ASP A 28 -13.99 37.23 19.98
N GLU A 29 -14.60 38.34 19.58
CA GLU A 29 -15.85 38.34 18.81
C GLU A 29 -15.60 37.96 17.34
N VAL A 30 -16.49 37.11 16.83
CA VAL A 30 -16.48 36.56 15.47
C VAL A 30 -17.87 36.77 14.85
N GLN A 31 -17.91 37.25 13.62
CA GLN A 31 -19.13 37.36 12.82
C GLN A 31 -19.28 36.15 11.88
N ALA A 32 -20.52 35.83 11.51
CA ALA A 32 -20.78 34.85 10.47
C ALA A 32 -20.13 35.26 9.14
N ASN A 33 -19.51 34.30 8.47
CA ASN A 33 -18.65 34.42 7.30
C ASN A 33 -17.32 35.18 7.51
N GLU A 34 -16.93 35.49 8.76
CA GLU A 34 -15.63 36.06 9.06
C GLU A 34 -14.55 34.97 9.11
N THR A 35 -13.36 35.27 8.56
CA THR A 35 -12.22 34.34 8.59
C THR A 35 -11.66 34.23 10.01
N ILE A 36 -11.58 33.00 10.52
CA ILE A 36 -11.14 32.70 11.89
C ILE A 36 -9.81 31.96 11.95
N ALA A 37 -9.45 31.22 10.91
CA ALA A 37 -8.18 30.51 10.81
C ALA A 37 -7.75 30.29 9.36
N GLU A 38 -6.46 30.05 9.17
CA GLU A 38 -5.85 29.52 7.95
C GLU A 38 -5.65 28.02 8.14
N VAL A 39 -6.04 27.23 7.14
CA VAL A 39 -5.94 25.76 7.15
C VAL A 39 -5.15 25.32 5.93
N ASP A 40 -4.05 24.62 6.17
CA ASP A 40 -3.25 24.00 5.13
C ASP A 40 -3.89 22.66 4.73
N THR A 41 -4.27 22.58 3.46
CA THR A 41 -4.81 21.37 2.83
C THR A 41 -3.74 20.68 1.98
N ASP A 42 -4.10 19.57 1.34
CA ASP A 42 -3.26 18.85 0.38
C ASP A 42 -2.93 19.65 -0.89
N LYS A 43 -3.66 20.74 -1.18
CA LYS A 43 -3.51 21.55 -2.40
C LYS A 43 -3.06 22.98 -2.15
N ALA A 44 -3.54 23.61 -1.08
CA ALA A 44 -3.27 25.01 -0.78
C ALA A 44 -3.60 25.33 0.68
N THR A 45 -3.06 26.44 1.15
CA THR A 45 -3.56 27.12 2.34
C THR A 45 -4.89 27.79 2.00
N MET A 46 -5.94 27.46 2.74
CA MET A 46 -7.28 28.00 2.55
C MET A 46 -7.75 28.72 3.81
N GLU A 47 -8.52 29.77 3.61
CA GLU A 47 -9.14 30.51 4.69
C GLU A 47 -10.40 29.78 5.18
N MET A 48 -10.48 29.56 6.49
CA MET A 48 -11.63 28.98 7.15
C MET A 48 -12.46 30.09 7.79
N THR A 49 -13.72 30.18 7.36
CA THR A 49 -14.69 31.15 7.88
C THR A 49 -15.62 30.52 8.91
N SER A 50 -16.05 31.32 9.89
CA SER A 50 -17.08 30.90 10.85
C SER A 50 -18.46 30.92 10.19
N LEU A 51 -19.28 29.90 10.40
CA LEU A 51 -20.68 29.90 9.93
C LEU A 51 -21.61 30.65 10.88
N GLU A 52 -21.18 30.87 12.13
CA GLU A 52 -21.98 31.45 13.19
C GLU A 52 -21.30 32.68 13.80
N SER A 53 -22.10 33.60 14.33
CA SER A 53 -21.62 34.77 15.06
C SER A 53 -21.60 34.49 16.55
N GLY A 54 -20.56 34.93 17.26
CA GLY A 54 -20.44 34.78 18.70
C GLY A 54 -19.03 35.09 19.21
N VAL A 55 -18.76 34.71 20.46
CA VAL A 55 -17.43 34.80 21.07
C VAL A 55 -16.74 33.45 20.97
N LEU A 56 -15.48 33.43 20.55
CA LEU A 56 -14.68 32.21 20.50
C LEU A 56 -14.34 31.75 21.93
N LEU A 57 -15.06 30.77 22.47
CA LEU A 57 -14.95 30.38 23.88
C LEU A 57 -13.74 29.47 24.15
N LYS A 58 -13.45 28.54 23.24
CA LYS A 58 -12.33 27.60 23.40
C LYS A 58 -11.80 27.11 22.05
N ILE A 59 -10.48 27.05 21.93
CA ILE A 59 -9.78 26.38 20.82
C ILE A 59 -9.36 24.98 21.31
N LEU A 60 -9.83 23.94 20.61
CA LEU A 60 -9.58 22.55 20.95
C LEU A 60 -8.41 21.96 20.15
N VAL A 61 -8.21 22.46 18.92
CA VAL A 61 -7.08 22.09 18.07
C VAL A 61 -6.15 23.30 17.90
N PRO A 62 -4.93 23.27 18.47
CA PRO A 62 -4.01 24.40 18.41
C PRO A 62 -3.44 24.59 16.99
N ALA A 63 -2.88 25.77 16.72
CA ALA A 63 -2.13 26.00 15.49
C ALA A 63 -0.96 25.01 15.37
N GLY A 64 -0.75 24.47 14.18
CA GLY A 64 0.21 23.41 13.87
C GLY A 64 -0.32 21.99 14.01
N ALA A 65 -1.52 21.77 14.58
CA ALA A 65 -2.13 20.45 14.72
C ALA A 65 -3.09 20.10 13.56
N ASN A 66 -3.24 18.80 13.31
CA ASN A 66 -4.17 18.27 12.30
C ASN A 66 -5.54 18.00 12.90
N ALA A 67 -6.59 18.29 12.14
CA ALA A 67 -7.96 17.89 12.44
C ALA A 67 -8.58 17.15 11.24
N LYS A 68 -9.29 16.05 11.52
CA LYS A 68 -10.04 15.29 10.51
C LYS A 68 -11.30 16.04 10.10
N LEU A 69 -11.81 15.76 8.91
CA LEU A 69 -13.09 16.29 8.47
C LEU A 69 -14.20 16.03 9.50
N GLY A 70 -14.94 17.07 9.88
CA GLY A 70 -16.02 16.96 10.87
C GLY A 70 -15.58 16.84 12.33
N GLN A 71 -14.27 16.85 12.62
CA GLN A 71 -13.77 16.92 14.00
C GLN A 71 -14.07 18.30 14.61
N VAL A 72 -14.44 18.34 15.89
CA VAL A 72 -14.64 19.60 16.60
C VAL A 72 -13.28 20.28 16.85
N ILE A 73 -13.12 21.50 16.36
CA ILE A 73 -11.86 22.25 16.42
C ILE A 73 -11.91 23.47 17.35
N ALA A 74 -13.11 24.03 17.58
CA ALA A 74 -13.34 25.14 18.48
C ALA A 74 -14.80 25.20 18.94
N ILE A 75 -15.09 26.03 19.93
CA ILE A 75 -16.44 26.29 20.45
C ILE A 75 -16.71 27.79 20.39
N ILE A 76 -17.86 28.18 19.83
CA ILE A 76 -18.31 29.57 19.74
C ILE A 76 -19.63 29.73 20.51
N GLY A 77 -19.83 30.82 21.23
CA GLY A 77 -21.05 31.00 22.03
C GLY A 77 -21.19 32.41 22.60
N LYS A 78 -22.06 32.59 23.60
CA LYS A 78 -22.15 33.86 24.32
C LYS A 78 -21.02 33.98 25.33
N LYS A 79 -20.59 35.21 25.60
CA LYS A 79 -19.60 35.51 26.63
C LYS A 79 -20.05 34.91 27.98
N ASP A 80 -19.15 34.15 28.61
CA ASP A 80 -19.35 33.47 29.90
C ASP A 80 -20.41 32.34 29.91
N GLU A 81 -20.69 31.72 28.77
CA GLU A 81 -21.54 30.53 28.66
C GLU A 81 -20.80 29.26 29.13
N ASP A 82 -21.44 28.41 29.95
CA ASP A 82 -20.82 27.20 30.50
C ASP A 82 -20.68 26.11 29.43
N ILE A 83 -19.44 25.77 29.08
CA ILE A 83 -19.07 24.77 28.07
C ILE A 83 -18.64 23.42 28.67
N SER A 84 -18.75 23.24 30.00
CA SER A 84 -18.22 22.06 30.70
C SER A 84 -18.83 20.74 30.22
N GLN A 85 -20.13 20.73 29.88
CA GLN A 85 -20.81 19.55 29.33
C GLN A 85 -20.33 19.21 27.91
N MET A 86 -20.06 20.23 27.09
CA MET A 86 -19.59 20.03 25.71
C MET A 86 -18.15 19.54 25.66
N LEU A 87 -17.30 20.00 26.58
CA LEU A 87 -15.92 19.52 26.72
C LEU A 87 -15.91 18.04 27.15
N ALA A 88 -16.73 17.67 28.13
CA ALA A 88 -16.85 16.27 28.58
C ALA A 88 -17.39 15.33 27.47
N GLU A 89 -18.35 15.79 26.67
CA GLU A 89 -18.83 15.05 25.50
C GLU A 89 -17.73 14.86 24.45
N ILE A 90 -16.93 15.90 24.15
CA ILE A 90 -15.87 15.86 23.15
C ILE A 90 -14.72 14.94 23.60
N GLU A 91 -14.37 14.96 24.89
CA GLU A 91 -13.38 14.03 25.46
C GLU A 91 -13.88 12.58 25.38
N SER A 92 -15.16 12.32 25.69
CA SER A 92 -15.75 10.97 25.61
C SER A 92 -15.88 10.42 24.18
N SER A 93 -16.07 11.29 23.18
CA SER A 93 -16.21 10.92 21.76
C SER A 93 -14.87 10.82 21.04
N SER A 94 -13.80 11.47 21.52
CA SER A 94 -12.42 11.25 21.05
C SER A 94 -11.87 9.85 21.38
N ALA A 95 -12.46 9.15 22.37
CA ALA A 95 -12.10 7.78 22.72
C ALA A 95 -12.81 6.69 21.88
N SER A 96 -13.78 7.07 21.02
CA SER A 96 -14.63 6.12 20.28
C SER A 96 -14.59 6.27 18.75
N GLN A 97 -13.67 7.05 18.17
CA GLN A 97 -13.51 7.18 16.71
C GLN A 97 -12.22 6.53 16.20
N SER A 98 -12.05 5.24 16.50
CA SER A 98 -11.14 4.34 15.80
C SER A 98 -11.81 2.99 15.59
N THR A 99 -12.90 2.96 14.81
CA THR A 99 -13.39 1.83 13.99
C THR A 99 -14.83 2.11 13.59
N ASP A 100 -15.07 2.53 12.34
CA ASP A 100 -16.08 1.90 11.46
C ASP A 100 -16.06 2.60 10.08
N THR A 101 -15.60 1.88 9.07
CA THR A 101 -15.93 2.14 7.67
C THR A 101 -16.88 1.05 7.22
N SER A 102 -18.17 1.27 7.46
CA SER A 102 -19.25 0.51 6.83
C SER A 102 -20.01 1.43 5.85
N LYS A 103 -19.78 1.12 4.57
CA LYS A 103 -20.51 1.50 3.36
C LYS A 103 -22.03 1.62 3.57
N PRO A 104 -22.69 2.69 3.11
CA PRO A 104 -24.13 2.66 2.86
C PRO A 104 -24.39 2.14 1.44
N GLU A 105 -24.96 0.95 1.35
CA GLU A 105 -25.58 0.39 0.15
C GLU A 105 -27.07 0.72 0.22
N ILE A 106 -27.54 1.58 -0.68
CA ILE A 106 -28.97 1.89 -0.85
C ILE A 106 -29.54 0.93 -1.89
N ALA A 107 -30.63 0.28 -1.49
CA ALA A 107 -31.41 -0.67 -2.25
C ALA A 107 -32.12 -0.05 -3.47
N GLU A 108 -32.23 -0.84 -4.55
CA GLU A 108 -33.25 -0.68 -5.58
C GLU A 108 -34.11 -1.96 -5.68
N PRO A 109 -35.42 -1.84 -5.98
CA PRO A 109 -36.37 -2.94 -5.90
C PRO A 109 -36.47 -3.75 -7.20
N ALA A 110 -36.97 -4.98 -7.03
CA ALA A 110 -37.26 -5.96 -8.08
C ALA A 110 -38.47 -5.59 -8.95
N LEU A 111 -38.45 -6.03 -10.22
CA LEU A 111 -39.62 -6.46 -11.00
C LEU A 111 -39.21 -7.41 -12.15
N GLU A 112 -40.12 -8.33 -12.45
CA GLU A 112 -40.01 -9.57 -13.22
C GLU A 112 -39.91 -9.40 -14.75
N ALA A 113 -39.30 -10.38 -15.44
CA ALA A 113 -40.01 -11.40 -16.25
C ALA A 113 -39.23 -11.92 -17.48
N LYS A 114 -39.37 -13.25 -17.66
CA LYS A 114 -39.22 -14.11 -18.87
C LYS A 114 -37.79 -14.51 -19.31
N THR A 115 -37.38 -15.76 -19.07
CA THR A 115 -37.66 -17.01 -19.83
C THR A 115 -37.04 -17.01 -21.23
N GLU A 116 -35.93 -17.73 -21.41
CA GLU A 116 -35.88 -18.84 -22.37
C GLU A 116 -34.64 -19.71 -22.17
N SER A 117 -34.85 -20.99 -22.48
CA SER A 117 -34.03 -22.15 -22.22
C SER A 117 -33.03 -22.40 -23.33
N PHE A 118 -31.81 -22.80 -23.01
CA PHE A 118 -31.07 -23.78 -23.82
C PHE A 118 -30.35 -24.78 -22.90
N LYS A 119 -30.81 -26.04 -22.99
CA LYS A 119 -30.14 -27.24 -22.47
C LYS A 119 -28.92 -27.56 -23.32
N THR A 120 -27.83 -27.98 -22.70
CA THR A 120 -27.04 -29.15 -23.14
C THR A 120 -26.42 -29.83 -21.92
N GLU A 121 -26.83 -31.09 -21.71
CA GLU A 121 -26.24 -32.06 -20.80
C GLU A 121 -24.83 -32.45 -21.23
N ILE A 122 -23.88 -32.56 -20.29
CA ILE A 122 -22.97 -33.71 -20.23
C ILE A 122 -22.79 -34.09 -18.75
N ALA A 123 -23.12 -35.35 -18.47
CA ALA A 123 -23.05 -36.00 -17.19
C ALA A 123 -21.63 -36.45 -16.84
N THR A 124 -21.27 -36.41 -15.55
CA THR A 124 -20.37 -37.40 -14.92
C THR A 124 -20.60 -37.43 -13.41
N GLN A 125 -21.05 -38.58 -12.91
CA GLN A 125 -21.15 -38.91 -11.49
C GLN A 125 -19.78 -39.37 -10.93
N PRO A 126 -19.55 -39.27 -9.60
CA PRO A 126 -18.29 -39.61 -8.95
C PRO A 126 -18.17 -41.11 -8.61
N PRO A 127 -16.96 -41.70 -8.60
CA PRO A 127 -16.79 -43.07 -8.13
C PRO A 127 -16.61 -43.15 -6.61
N LYS A 128 -17.30 -44.15 -6.05
CA LYS A 128 -17.21 -44.66 -4.68
C LYS A 128 -15.85 -45.30 -4.40
N LEU A 129 -15.35 -45.11 -3.18
CA LEU A 129 -14.23 -45.85 -2.60
C LEU A 129 -14.62 -47.30 -2.29
N GLU A 130 -13.76 -48.23 -2.68
CA GLU A 130 -13.65 -49.58 -2.11
C GLU A 130 -12.47 -49.64 -1.13
N THR A 131 -12.69 -50.33 -0.02
CA THR A 131 -11.72 -50.66 1.04
C THR A 131 -10.90 -51.89 0.63
N PRO A 132 -9.71 -52.13 1.22
CA PRO A 132 -9.59 -53.34 2.04
C PRO A 132 -8.66 -53.27 3.28
N LEU A 133 -9.17 -53.93 4.33
CA LEU A 133 -8.61 -54.81 5.39
C LEU A 133 -7.12 -54.68 5.83
N VAL A 134 -6.82 -54.37 7.11
CA VAL A 134 -6.74 -55.14 8.40
C VAL A 134 -5.30 -55.52 8.82
N GLN A 135 -5.03 -55.29 10.12
CA GLN A 135 -4.06 -55.89 11.08
C GLN A 135 -3.02 -54.87 11.58
N GLN A 136 -2.71 -54.72 12.88
CA GLN A 136 -3.10 -55.41 14.11
C GLN A 136 -2.70 -54.52 15.32
N THR A 137 -3.53 -54.58 16.37
CA THR A 137 -3.24 -54.47 17.83
C THR A 137 -2.14 -53.57 18.38
N GLU A 138 -2.51 -52.69 19.32
CA GLU A 138 -2.02 -52.77 20.71
C GLU A 138 -3.02 -52.20 21.72
N LYS A 139 -3.12 -52.89 22.87
CA LYS A 139 -4.04 -52.66 23.98
C LYS A 139 -3.51 -51.57 24.91
N ALA A 140 -4.39 -50.72 25.42
CA ALA A 140 -4.22 -50.13 26.75
C ALA A 140 -5.50 -50.35 27.56
N LYS A 141 -5.33 -51.03 28.69
CA LYS A 141 -6.31 -51.23 29.75
C LYS A 141 -6.66 -49.88 30.37
N PHE A 142 -7.92 -49.70 30.75
CA PHE A 142 -8.26 -48.86 31.91
C PHE A 142 -9.10 -49.69 32.86
N ASP A 143 -8.74 -49.59 34.13
CA ASP A 143 -9.29 -50.30 35.26
C ASP A 143 -10.75 -49.89 35.54
N ASP A 144 -11.51 -50.89 35.98
CA ASP A 144 -12.82 -50.77 36.60
C ASP A 144 -12.65 -50.28 38.05
N GLU A 145 -13.32 -49.19 38.43
CA GLU A 145 -13.81 -48.98 39.80
C GLU A 145 -15.25 -48.43 39.76
N GLU A 146 -16.18 -49.39 39.90
CA GLU A 146 -17.47 -49.34 40.60
C GLU A 146 -18.13 -47.98 40.96
N LYS A 147 -19.25 -47.65 40.30
CA LYS A 147 -20.62 -47.81 40.86
C LYS A 147 -21.69 -47.14 39.99
N GLY A 148 -22.67 -47.95 39.57
CA GLY A 148 -24.03 -47.50 39.24
C GLY A 148 -24.37 -47.49 37.75
N ASP A 149 -25.14 -48.50 37.34
CA ASP A 149 -25.96 -48.61 36.12
C ASP A 149 -26.09 -47.32 35.27
N GLY A 150 -25.17 -47.16 34.31
CA GLY A 150 -24.95 -45.92 33.55
C GLY A 150 -25.94 -45.65 32.42
N ARG A 151 -27.22 -46.01 32.58
CA ARG A 151 -28.27 -45.59 31.66
C ARG A 151 -28.67 -44.15 31.98
N LEU A 152 -28.10 -43.20 31.25
CA LEU A 152 -28.49 -41.79 31.34
C LEU A 152 -29.95 -41.65 30.90
N PHE A 153 -30.85 -41.41 31.84
CA PHE A 153 -32.23 -41.08 31.54
C PHE A 153 -32.30 -39.61 31.13
N VAL A 154 -32.55 -39.34 29.86
CA VAL A 154 -32.62 -37.97 29.32
C VAL A 154 -33.96 -37.77 28.63
N SER A 155 -34.60 -36.63 28.86
CA SER A 155 -35.80 -36.27 28.10
C SER A 155 -35.44 -35.94 26.64
N PRO A 156 -36.27 -36.29 25.64
CA PRO A 156 -35.95 -36.05 24.21
C PRO A 156 -35.62 -34.59 23.90
N ILE A 157 -36.29 -33.66 24.58
CA ILE A 157 -36.07 -32.21 24.41
C ILE A 157 -34.71 -31.79 25.00
N ALA A 158 -34.31 -32.34 26.15
CA ALA A 158 -33.01 -32.06 26.74
C ALA A 158 -31.86 -32.66 25.93
N ALA A 159 -32.03 -33.87 25.37
CA ALA A 159 -31.03 -34.50 24.52
C ALA A 159 -30.78 -33.69 23.23
N ARG A 160 -31.86 -33.19 22.60
CA ARG A 160 -31.75 -32.33 21.42
C ARG A 160 -31.06 -30.99 21.74
N MET A 161 -31.44 -30.35 22.84
CA MET A 161 -30.87 -29.07 23.26
C MET A 161 -29.38 -29.19 23.62
N ALA A 162 -28.99 -30.30 24.27
CA ALA A 162 -27.59 -30.58 24.58
C ALA A 162 -26.75 -30.82 23.31
N ALA A 163 -27.30 -31.54 22.32
CA ALA A 163 -26.63 -31.76 21.03
C ALA A 163 -26.49 -30.46 20.23
N GLU A 164 -27.51 -29.60 20.22
CA GLU A 164 -27.48 -28.29 19.54
C GLU A 164 -26.43 -27.34 20.13
N HIS A 165 -26.17 -27.43 21.45
CA HIS A 165 -25.25 -26.54 22.15
C HIS A 165 -23.93 -27.21 22.56
N GLY A 166 -23.63 -28.41 22.04
CA GLY A 166 -22.37 -29.13 22.26
C GLY A 166 -22.11 -29.58 23.70
N ILE A 167 -23.16 -29.78 24.51
CA ILE A 167 -23.04 -30.10 25.95
C ILE A 167 -22.97 -31.63 26.14
N ASP A 168 -21.90 -32.12 26.78
CA ASP A 168 -21.80 -33.55 27.14
C ASP A 168 -22.74 -33.87 28.32
N LEU A 169 -23.78 -34.66 28.01
CA LEU A 169 -24.83 -35.08 28.95
C LEU A 169 -24.30 -35.88 30.15
N ARG A 170 -23.09 -36.46 30.06
CA ARG A 170 -22.44 -37.15 31.19
C ARG A 170 -22.05 -36.20 32.32
N ASN A 171 -21.86 -34.92 32.01
CA ASN A 171 -21.48 -33.90 32.98
C ASN A 171 -22.68 -33.14 33.56
N VAL A 172 -23.90 -33.53 33.19
CA VAL A 172 -25.14 -32.89 33.61
C VAL A 172 -25.85 -33.75 34.64
N ARG A 173 -26.00 -33.24 35.86
CA ARG A 173 -26.77 -33.92 36.91
C ARG A 173 -28.26 -33.68 36.71
N GLY A 174 -29.01 -34.72 36.38
CA GLY A 174 -30.45 -34.63 36.13
C GLY A 174 -31.27 -34.40 37.39
N SER A 175 -32.17 -33.41 37.35
CA SER A 175 -33.06 -33.05 38.48
C SER A 175 -34.47 -33.65 38.39
N GLY A 176 -34.79 -34.38 37.32
CA GLY A 176 -36.09 -34.99 37.10
C GLY A 176 -36.34 -36.29 37.89
N PRO A 177 -37.60 -36.79 37.92
CA PRO A 177 -37.96 -38.03 38.61
C PRO A 177 -37.11 -39.21 38.13
N GLY A 178 -36.43 -39.90 39.06
CA GLY A 178 -35.50 -41.00 38.74
C GLY A 178 -34.12 -40.55 38.24
N GLY A 179 -33.71 -39.30 38.49
CA GLY A 179 -32.41 -38.77 38.06
C GLY A 179 -32.36 -38.35 36.58
N ARG A 180 -33.53 -38.12 35.97
CA ARG A 180 -33.64 -37.80 34.54
C ARG A 180 -33.17 -36.38 34.25
N ILE A 181 -32.34 -36.21 33.22
CA ILE A 181 -31.92 -34.90 32.71
C ILE A 181 -33.09 -34.27 31.93
N ILE A 182 -33.58 -33.15 32.44
CA ILE A 182 -34.68 -32.39 31.86
C ILE A 182 -34.19 -31.07 31.27
N LYS A 183 -35.03 -30.43 30.45
CA LYS A 183 -34.70 -29.19 29.72
C LYS A 183 -34.07 -28.12 30.63
N ARG A 184 -34.60 -27.95 31.85
CA ARG A 184 -34.13 -26.97 32.83
C ARG A 184 -32.67 -27.19 33.25
N ASP A 185 -32.20 -28.43 33.27
CA ASP A 185 -30.82 -28.74 33.68
C ASP A 185 -29.81 -28.29 32.61
N ILE A 186 -30.20 -28.38 31.33
CA ILE A 186 -29.41 -27.90 30.19
C ILE A 186 -29.43 -26.38 30.11
N GLU A 187 -30.60 -25.76 30.32
CA GLU A 187 -30.73 -24.29 30.40
C GLU A 187 -29.90 -23.70 31.55
N GLN A 188 -29.84 -24.37 32.70
CA GLN A 188 -29.00 -23.92 33.81
C GLN A 188 -27.51 -24.06 33.53
N MET A 189 -27.09 -25.06 32.74
CA MET A 189 -25.70 -25.17 32.27
C MET A 189 -25.36 -24.11 31.24
N LEU A 190 -26.29 -23.79 30.33
CA LEU A 190 -26.14 -22.68 29.37
C LEU A 190 -26.02 -21.34 30.10
N LEU A 191 -26.91 -21.04 31.04
CA LEU A 191 -26.85 -19.83 31.87
C LEU A 191 -25.56 -19.76 32.71
N LYS A 192 -25.00 -20.91 33.10
CA LYS A 192 -23.74 -20.96 33.85
C LYS A 192 -22.53 -20.83 32.92
N ALA A 193 -22.60 -21.33 31.69
CA ALA A 193 -21.61 -21.12 30.65
C ALA A 193 -21.57 -19.65 30.20
N GLU A 194 -22.74 -19.02 29.97
CA GLU A 194 -22.86 -17.59 29.68
C GLU A 194 -22.33 -16.72 30.84
N ARG A 195 -22.53 -17.15 32.09
CA ARG A 195 -22.01 -16.43 33.28
C ARG A 195 -20.52 -16.68 33.56
N VAL A 196 -19.93 -17.70 32.95
CA VAL A 196 -18.48 -17.90 32.89
C VAL A 196 -17.90 -17.11 31.72
N GLU A 197 -18.57 -17.04 30.58
CA GLU A 197 -18.21 -16.16 29.45
C GLU A 197 -18.31 -14.66 29.83
N GLU A 198 -19.29 -14.23 30.63
CA GLU A 198 -19.35 -12.85 31.16
C GLU A 198 -18.25 -12.55 32.19
N LYS A 199 -17.64 -13.58 32.81
CA LYS A 199 -16.47 -13.41 33.69
C LYS A 199 -15.14 -13.58 32.95
N GLU A 200 -15.13 -14.21 31.79
CA GLU A 200 -13.97 -14.32 30.87
C GLU A 200 -13.95 -13.25 29.77
N LEU A 201 -15.02 -12.46 29.61
CA LEU A 201 -15.04 -11.19 28.87
C LEU A 201 -14.52 -10.03 29.74
N GLN A 202 -13.53 -10.29 30.59
CA GLN A 202 -12.51 -9.25 30.78
C GLN A 202 -11.77 -9.16 29.45
N LYS A 203 -11.81 -7.99 28.80
CA LYS A 203 -10.84 -7.62 27.76
C LYS A 203 -9.51 -8.27 28.13
N PRO A 204 -8.77 -8.90 27.20
CA PRO A 204 -7.40 -9.27 27.51
C PRO A 204 -6.75 -8.01 28.06
N GLN A 205 -6.48 -8.00 29.37
CA GLN A 205 -5.42 -7.16 29.89
C GLN A 205 -4.27 -7.44 28.94
N PRO A 206 -3.57 -6.42 28.42
CA PRO A 206 -2.40 -6.68 27.60
C PRO A 206 -1.62 -7.70 28.39
N SER A 207 -1.55 -8.92 27.85
CA SER A 207 -0.70 -9.96 28.41
C SER A 207 0.59 -9.21 28.62
N GLN A 208 0.98 -8.99 29.88
CA GLN A 208 2.28 -8.42 30.17
C GLN A 208 3.18 -9.30 29.36
N MET A 209 3.64 -8.78 28.22
CA MET A 209 4.63 -9.44 27.42
C MET A 209 5.66 -9.71 28.48
N LEU A 210 5.90 -11.00 28.77
CA LEU A 210 7.09 -11.43 29.50
C LEU A 210 8.17 -10.52 28.96
N GLU A 211 8.62 -9.57 29.79
CA GLU A 211 9.42 -8.45 29.32
C GLU A 211 10.50 -9.08 28.48
N ALA A 212 10.43 -8.85 27.16
CA ALA A 212 11.48 -9.28 26.28
C ALA A 212 12.75 -8.71 26.92
N PRO A 213 13.79 -9.53 27.13
CA PRO A 213 14.96 -9.14 27.91
C PRO A 213 15.35 -7.73 27.50
N SER A 214 15.31 -6.80 28.46
CA SER A 214 15.29 -5.33 28.30
C SER A 214 15.59 -4.90 26.86
N ALA A 215 14.58 -4.39 26.16
CA ALA A 215 14.75 -3.84 24.82
C ALA A 215 16.03 -2.98 24.79
N SER A 216 16.90 -3.26 23.83
CA SER A 216 18.20 -2.57 23.73
C SER A 216 17.99 -1.06 23.76
N ALA A 217 18.94 -0.32 24.33
CA ALA A 217 18.89 1.13 24.34
C ALA A 217 18.65 1.65 22.91
N TYR A 218 17.63 2.49 22.73
CA TYR A 218 17.22 3.02 21.44
C TYR A 218 17.20 4.55 21.45
N ARG A 219 17.27 5.14 20.26
CA ARG A 219 17.11 6.58 20.03
C ARG A 219 15.98 6.78 19.02
N GLU A 220 15.11 7.76 19.29
CA GLU A 220 14.07 8.18 18.36
C GLU A 220 14.44 9.50 17.69
N GLU A 221 14.12 9.60 16.40
CA GLU A 221 14.25 10.83 15.62
C GLU A 221 12.93 11.08 14.86
N SER A 222 12.51 12.34 14.78
CA SER A 222 11.30 12.72 14.05
C SER A 222 11.50 12.60 12.53
N ILE A 223 10.49 12.11 11.82
CA ILE A 223 10.51 11.95 10.37
C ILE A 223 10.34 13.32 9.67
N THR A 224 11.12 13.59 8.63
CA THR A 224 10.98 14.82 7.83
C THR A 224 9.71 14.80 6.97
N PRO A 225 9.11 15.97 6.64
CA PRO A 225 7.93 16.03 5.76
C PRO A 225 8.16 15.33 4.42
N MET A 226 9.36 15.46 3.83
CA MET A 226 9.72 14.79 2.58
C MET A 226 9.65 13.27 2.70
N ARG A 227 10.18 12.70 3.81
CA ARG A 227 10.16 11.25 4.05
C ARG A 227 8.74 10.75 4.33
N LYS A 228 7.88 11.53 4.98
CA LYS A 228 6.45 11.22 5.16
C LYS A 228 5.72 11.12 3.81
N THR A 229 5.97 12.07 2.91
CA THR A 229 5.40 12.05 1.54
C THR A 229 5.89 10.85 0.73
N ILE A 230 7.20 10.56 0.78
CA ILE A 230 7.77 9.39 0.11
C ILE A 230 7.12 8.10 0.62
N ALA A 231 7.01 7.93 1.95
CA ALA A 231 6.38 6.74 2.54
C ALA A 231 4.93 6.56 2.04
N THR A 232 4.15 7.64 2.03
CA THR A 232 2.76 7.63 1.53
C THR A 232 2.70 7.21 0.06
N ARG A 233 3.55 7.78 -0.81
CA ARG A 233 3.60 7.42 -2.24
C ARG A 233 4.03 5.97 -2.47
N LEU A 234 4.98 5.46 -1.71
CA LEU A 234 5.44 4.07 -1.85
C LEU A 234 4.35 3.07 -1.46
N THR A 235 3.60 3.34 -0.39
CA THR A 235 2.43 2.52 -0.01
C THR A 235 1.33 2.57 -1.08
N GLN A 236 1.06 3.76 -1.65
CA GLN A 236 0.13 3.92 -2.76
C GLN A 236 0.60 3.25 -4.06
N SER A 237 1.89 3.00 -4.23
CA SER A 237 2.38 2.24 -5.39
C SER A 237 2.27 0.74 -5.17
N ILE A 238 2.78 0.22 -4.06
CA ILE A 238 2.94 -1.24 -3.90
C ILE A 238 1.62 -1.96 -3.60
N GLY A 239 0.64 -1.28 -3.01
CA GLY A 239 -0.66 -1.87 -2.67
C GLY A 239 -1.57 -2.10 -3.88
N PRO A 240 -1.94 -1.05 -4.65
CA PRO A 240 -2.94 -1.16 -5.71
C PRO A 240 -2.37 -1.56 -7.09
N ILE A 241 -1.05 -1.48 -7.30
CA ILE A 241 -0.43 -1.85 -8.58
C ILE A 241 0.03 -3.30 -8.50
N PRO A 242 -0.62 -4.25 -9.22
CA PRO A 242 -0.16 -5.63 -9.27
C PRO A 242 1.17 -5.69 -10.03
N THR A 243 2.27 -5.58 -9.30
CA THR A 243 3.61 -5.45 -9.86
C THR A 243 4.23 -6.83 -10.04
N PHE A 244 4.73 -7.13 -11.24
CA PHE A 244 5.58 -8.30 -11.49
C PHE A 244 6.93 -7.85 -12.06
N TYR A 245 7.90 -8.75 -12.04
CA TYR A 245 9.30 -8.45 -12.36
C TYR A 245 9.79 -9.31 -13.52
N LEU A 246 10.52 -8.70 -14.44
CA LEU A 246 11.22 -9.37 -15.51
C LEU A 246 12.70 -9.01 -15.45
N THR A 247 13.57 -10.01 -15.47
CA THR A 247 15.02 -9.81 -15.44
C THR A 247 15.65 -10.35 -16.71
N VAL A 248 16.57 -9.59 -17.30
CA VAL A 248 17.44 -10.06 -18.38
C VAL A 248 18.89 -9.67 -18.10
N GLU A 249 19.81 -10.48 -18.61
CA GLU A 249 21.23 -10.15 -18.67
C GLU A 249 21.58 -9.59 -20.05
N ILE A 250 22.46 -8.59 -20.10
CA ILE A 250 22.82 -7.85 -21.31
C ILE A 250 24.34 -7.82 -21.43
N GLU A 251 24.86 -8.18 -22.60
CA GLU A 251 26.28 -8.02 -22.91
C GLU A 251 26.58 -6.57 -23.27
N MET A 252 27.48 -5.95 -22.52
CA MET A 252 27.75 -4.51 -22.60
C MET A 252 29.04 -4.17 -23.35
N ASP A 253 29.78 -5.15 -23.88
CA ASP A 253 31.09 -4.93 -24.49
C ASP A 253 31.04 -3.92 -25.64
N ASN A 254 30.07 -4.07 -26.54
CA ASN A 254 29.87 -3.15 -27.66
C ASN A 254 29.45 -1.74 -27.20
N ALA A 255 28.58 -1.63 -26.19
CA ALA A 255 28.20 -0.35 -25.60
C ALA A 255 29.38 0.35 -24.90
N ILE A 256 30.21 -0.41 -24.18
CA ILE A 256 31.42 0.09 -23.53
C ILE A 256 32.43 0.55 -24.59
N ASN A 257 32.62 -0.21 -25.67
CA ASN A 257 33.51 0.16 -26.77
C ASN A 257 33.02 1.42 -27.49
N LEU A 258 31.72 1.50 -27.83
CA LEU A 258 31.13 2.70 -28.42
C LEU A 258 31.37 3.92 -27.52
N ARG A 259 31.12 3.79 -26.21
CA ARG A 259 31.35 4.88 -25.25
C ARG A 259 32.81 5.35 -25.26
N LYS A 260 33.78 4.42 -25.30
CA LYS A 260 35.21 4.75 -25.39
C LYS A 260 35.49 5.56 -26.66
N GLN A 261 35.05 5.08 -27.82
CA GLN A 261 35.25 5.75 -29.11
C GLN A 261 34.62 7.15 -29.16
N ILE A 262 33.41 7.31 -28.62
CA ILE A 262 32.75 8.62 -28.50
C ILE A 262 33.59 9.55 -27.61
N ASN A 263 33.98 9.07 -26.42
CA ASN A 263 34.70 9.90 -25.44
C ASN A 263 36.13 10.26 -25.87
N GLU A 264 36.76 9.51 -26.78
CA GLU A 264 38.04 9.87 -27.40
C GLU A 264 37.93 11.08 -28.34
N LYS A 265 36.73 11.36 -28.86
CA LYS A 265 36.47 12.48 -29.78
C LYS A 265 35.86 13.70 -29.09
N LEU A 266 35.37 13.54 -27.87
CA LEU A 266 34.72 14.60 -27.10
C LEU A 266 35.67 15.19 -26.07
N ASN A 267 35.43 16.46 -25.73
CA ASN A 267 36.09 17.12 -24.61
C ASN A 267 35.61 16.55 -23.27
N ASP A 268 36.39 16.77 -22.21
CA ASP A 268 36.08 16.24 -20.87
C ASP A 268 34.68 16.63 -20.36
N GLU A 269 34.21 17.83 -20.67
CA GLU A 269 32.88 18.30 -20.25
C GLU A 269 31.74 17.54 -20.91
N ASP A 270 31.92 17.11 -22.17
CA ASP A 270 30.90 16.43 -22.97
C ASP A 270 31.00 14.89 -22.89
N LYS A 271 31.89 14.35 -22.04
CA LYS A 271 32.05 12.90 -21.87
C LYS A 271 30.73 12.21 -21.51
N VAL A 272 30.44 11.15 -22.23
CA VAL A 272 29.25 10.33 -22.10
C VAL A 272 29.48 9.17 -21.13
N SER A 273 28.48 8.91 -20.29
CA SER A 273 28.41 7.78 -19.37
C SER A 273 27.67 6.59 -19.99
N LEU A 274 27.84 5.38 -19.40
CA LEU A 274 27.01 4.23 -19.81
C LEU A 274 25.52 4.49 -19.52
N ASN A 275 25.21 5.24 -18.46
CA ASN A 275 23.84 5.57 -18.11
C ASN A 275 23.15 6.38 -19.23
N ASP A 276 23.87 7.27 -19.90
CA ASP A 276 23.32 8.09 -20.99
C ASP A 276 22.93 7.22 -22.21
N ILE A 277 23.74 6.19 -22.49
CA ILE A 277 23.47 5.19 -23.53
C ILE A 277 22.24 4.35 -23.15
N ILE A 278 22.14 3.92 -21.89
CA ILE A 278 21.00 3.18 -21.34
C ILE A 278 19.71 4.01 -21.45
N VAL A 279 19.75 5.29 -21.08
CA VAL A 279 18.62 6.22 -21.19
C VAL A 279 18.18 6.36 -22.65
N LYS A 280 19.13 6.53 -23.58
CA LYS A 280 18.81 6.62 -25.01
C LYS A 280 18.18 5.32 -25.54
N ALA A 281 18.76 4.17 -25.21
CA ALA A 281 18.26 2.86 -25.62
C ALA A 281 16.85 2.60 -25.06
N ALA A 282 16.60 2.91 -23.79
CA ALA A 282 15.28 2.78 -23.18
C ALA A 282 14.26 3.70 -23.88
N ALA A 283 14.61 4.97 -24.09
CA ALA A 283 13.74 5.92 -24.76
C ALA A 283 13.38 5.49 -26.20
N MET A 284 14.32 4.94 -26.97
CA MET A 284 14.05 4.42 -28.31
C MET A 284 13.24 3.11 -28.29
N ALA A 285 13.50 2.23 -27.32
CA ALA A 285 12.72 1.01 -27.16
C ALA A 285 11.27 1.32 -26.79
N LEU A 286 11.02 2.30 -25.92
CA LEU A 286 9.67 2.73 -25.53
C LEU A 286 8.83 3.17 -26.73
N MET A 287 9.44 3.83 -27.72
CA MET A 287 8.74 4.22 -28.96
C MET A 287 8.27 3.02 -29.79
N LYS A 288 8.91 1.86 -29.65
CA LYS A 288 8.52 0.61 -30.32
C LYS A 288 7.52 -0.22 -29.50
N HIS A 289 7.34 0.12 -28.22
CA HIS A 289 6.54 -0.64 -27.25
C HIS A 289 5.62 0.30 -26.46
N PRO A 290 4.56 0.85 -27.09
CA PRO A 290 3.73 1.90 -26.50
C PRO A 290 3.02 1.47 -25.20
N PHE A 291 2.71 0.20 -25.03
CA PHE A 291 2.14 -0.31 -23.77
C PHE A 291 3.08 -0.15 -22.57
N VAL A 292 4.40 -0.22 -22.79
CA VAL A 292 5.37 0.08 -21.72
C VAL A 292 5.48 1.59 -21.49
N ASN A 293 5.33 2.38 -22.56
CA ASN A 293 5.26 3.85 -22.50
C ASN A 293 3.83 4.36 -22.25
N SER A 294 3.21 3.94 -21.16
CA SER A 294 1.82 4.27 -20.85
C SER A 294 1.56 4.44 -19.34
N SER A 295 0.33 4.80 -18.99
CA SER A 295 -0.15 4.83 -17.60
C SER A 295 -1.58 4.31 -17.51
N TYR A 296 -1.89 3.64 -16.38
CA TYR A 296 -3.26 3.23 -16.04
C TYR A 296 -3.93 4.32 -15.20
N ARG A 297 -5.02 4.91 -15.68
CA ARG A 297 -5.80 5.93 -14.95
C ARG A 297 -7.28 5.82 -15.30
N ASP A 298 -8.15 5.84 -14.29
CA ASP A 298 -9.60 5.91 -14.46
C ASP A 298 -10.14 4.84 -15.44
N ASP A 299 -9.68 3.59 -15.27
CA ASP A 299 -9.96 2.45 -16.15
C ASP A 299 -9.63 2.65 -17.64
N LYS A 300 -8.67 3.55 -17.91
CA LYS A 300 -8.14 3.82 -19.24
C LYS A 300 -6.63 3.69 -19.24
N VAL A 301 -6.11 3.20 -20.35
CA VAL A 301 -4.67 3.24 -20.65
C VAL A 301 -4.37 4.51 -21.43
N ARG A 302 -3.52 5.37 -20.88
CA ARG A 302 -3.01 6.57 -21.56
C ARG A 302 -1.64 6.25 -22.14
N PHE A 303 -1.54 6.29 -23.46
CA PHE A 303 -0.28 6.15 -24.20
C PHE A 303 0.43 7.49 -24.36
N TYR A 304 1.76 7.47 -24.37
CA TYR A 304 2.58 8.66 -24.56
C TYR A 304 3.34 8.60 -25.89
N GLU A 305 3.32 9.72 -26.62
CA GLU A 305 3.97 9.88 -27.94
C GLU A 305 5.46 10.23 -27.86
N ASP A 306 5.93 10.60 -26.68
CA ASP A 306 7.33 10.87 -26.40
C ASP A 306 7.76 10.09 -25.16
N ALA A 307 9.05 9.79 -25.06
CA ALA A 307 9.64 9.11 -23.92
C ALA A 307 10.29 10.14 -22.99
N ASP A 308 9.58 10.51 -21.93
CA ASP A 308 10.10 11.32 -20.83
C ASP A 308 10.66 10.40 -19.75
N ILE A 309 11.98 10.40 -19.57
CA ILE A 309 12.69 9.43 -18.71
C ILE A 309 13.05 10.07 -17.38
N GLY A 310 12.47 9.58 -16.30
CA GLY A 310 12.92 9.86 -14.93
C GLY A 310 14.23 9.14 -14.65
N VAL A 311 15.26 9.86 -14.20
CA VAL A 311 16.54 9.27 -13.80
C VAL A 311 16.70 9.44 -12.30
N ALA A 312 16.77 8.33 -11.58
CA ALA A 312 16.86 8.35 -10.13
C ALA A 312 18.25 8.84 -9.68
N VAL A 313 18.27 9.92 -8.87
CA VAL A 313 19.49 10.52 -8.33
C VAL A 313 19.42 10.48 -6.80
N ALA A 314 20.41 9.84 -6.20
CA ALA A 314 20.59 9.85 -4.75
C ALA A 314 21.08 11.24 -4.27
N ILE A 315 20.43 11.76 -3.25
CA ILE A 315 20.77 12.98 -2.52
C ILE A 315 20.85 12.67 -1.03
N GLU A 316 21.44 13.56 -0.22
CA GLU A 316 21.65 13.34 1.22
C GLU A 316 20.35 12.98 1.97
N ASP A 317 19.24 13.65 1.62
CA ASP A 317 17.95 13.44 2.29
C ASP A 317 17.10 12.31 1.68
N GLY A 318 17.58 11.63 0.62
CA GLY A 318 16.85 10.54 -0.04
C GLY A 318 17.05 10.43 -1.55
N LEU A 319 15.94 10.31 -2.28
CA LEU A 319 15.93 10.07 -3.72
C LEU A 319 15.08 11.13 -4.43
N ILE A 320 15.59 11.66 -5.54
CA ILE A 320 14.83 12.52 -6.44
C ILE A 320 15.00 12.05 -7.88
N THR A 321 13.96 12.21 -8.70
CA THR A 321 13.87 11.67 -10.06
C THR A 321 13.70 12.80 -11.07
N PRO A 322 14.77 13.55 -11.41
CA PRO A 322 14.71 14.49 -12.51
C PRO A 322 14.33 13.81 -13.83
N VAL A 323 13.62 14.53 -14.69
CA VAL A 323 13.03 14.01 -15.93
C VAL A 323 13.76 14.57 -17.13
N ILE A 324 14.30 13.68 -17.96
CA ILE A 324 14.85 13.99 -19.28
C ILE A 324 13.69 14.00 -20.27
N ARG A 325 13.32 15.20 -20.72
CA ARG A 325 12.16 15.37 -21.62
C ARG A 325 12.47 14.91 -23.03
N LYS A 326 11.55 14.17 -23.67
CA LYS A 326 11.63 13.73 -25.06
C LYS A 326 12.97 13.08 -25.39
N ALA A 327 13.45 12.21 -24.51
CA ALA A 327 14.75 11.55 -24.63
C ALA A 327 14.86 10.73 -25.94
N ASN A 328 13.73 10.26 -26.47
CA ASN A 328 13.64 9.61 -27.77
C ASN A 328 14.17 10.50 -28.92
N ARG A 329 13.95 11.82 -28.85
CA ARG A 329 14.34 12.78 -29.89
C ARG A 329 15.74 13.34 -29.75
N LYS A 330 16.35 13.22 -28.57
CA LYS A 330 17.64 13.84 -28.22
C LYS A 330 18.83 12.97 -28.61
N GLY A 331 19.96 13.59 -28.89
CA GLY A 331 21.24 12.90 -29.04
C GLY A 331 21.80 12.42 -27.71
N ILE A 332 22.72 11.44 -27.71
CA ILE A 332 23.33 10.91 -26.47
C ILE A 332 24.11 12.00 -25.72
N THR A 333 24.81 12.89 -26.44
CA THR A 333 25.56 14.01 -25.83
C THR A 333 24.63 15.03 -25.17
N GLU A 334 23.50 15.33 -25.80
CA GLU A 334 22.47 16.22 -25.24
C GLU A 334 21.86 15.63 -23.96
N ILE A 335 21.50 14.34 -24.00
CA ILE A 335 21.03 13.60 -22.82
C ILE A 335 22.07 13.65 -21.70
N SER A 336 23.35 13.41 -22.00
CA SER A 336 24.43 13.44 -21.01
C SER A 336 24.55 14.80 -20.32
N ARG A 337 24.51 15.89 -21.11
CA ARG A 337 24.59 17.26 -20.59
C ARG A 337 23.42 17.59 -19.69
N GLU A 338 22.21 17.22 -20.09
CA GLU A 338 20.98 17.45 -19.33
C GLU A 338 20.97 16.66 -18.03
N ILE A 339 21.37 15.36 -18.05
CA ILE A 339 21.50 14.53 -16.85
C ILE A 339 22.49 15.17 -15.87
N LYS A 340 23.67 15.61 -16.34
CA LYS A 340 24.68 16.27 -15.47
C LYS A 340 24.12 17.54 -14.83
N GLN A 341 23.46 18.40 -15.60
CA GLN A 341 22.87 19.65 -15.12
C GLN A 341 21.76 19.41 -14.10
N LEU A 342 20.84 18.48 -14.40
CA LEU A 342 19.75 18.12 -13.50
C LEU A 342 20.26 17.44 -12.23
N ALA A 343 21.25 16.55 -12.32
CA ALA A 343 21.86 15.90 -11.16
C ALA A 343 22.62 16.91 -10.27
N ALA A 344 23.30 17.89 -10.86
CA ALA A 344 23.95 18.97 -10.10
C ALA A 344 22.90 19.81 -9.34
N ARG A 345 21.80 20.20 -10.01
CA ARG A 345 20.71 20.94 -9.37
C ARG A 345 19.94 20.12 -8.35
N ALA A 346 19.78 18.82 -8.57
CA ALA A 346 19.19 17.88 -7.62
C ALA A 346 19.97 17.86 -6.31
N ARG A 347 21.29 17.65 -6.39
CA ARG A 347 22.18 17.65 -5.21
C ARG A 347 22.21 19.02 -4.53
N ALA A 348 22.11 20.10 -5.29
CA ALA A 348 22.02 21.46 -4.75
C ALA A 348 20.62 21.83 -4.22
N LYS A 349 19.62 20.94 -4.31
CA LYS A 349 18.20 21.19 -3.93
C LYS A 349 17.58 22.39 -4.65
N LYS A 350 17.93 22.59 -5.93
CA LYS A 350 17.48 23.71 -6.80
C LYS A 350 16.64 23.27 -8.02
N LEU A 351 16.11 22.05 -8.00
CA LEU A 351 15.20 21.59 -9.05
C LEU A 351 13.82 22.22 -8.90
N GLN A 352 13.23 22.62 -10.02
CA GLN A 352 11.84 23.06 -10.07
C GLN A 352 10.89 21.86 -10.16
N PRO A 353 9.65 21.97 -9.65
CA PRO A 353 8.65 20.89 -9.68
C PRO A 353 8.46 20.23 -11.05
N GLU A 354 8.49 21.01 -12.12
CA GLU A 354 8.28 20.56 -13.49
C GLU A 354 9.43 19.66 -13.98
N GLU A 355 10.57 19.71 -13.30
CA GLU A 355 11.79 18.99 -13.67
C GLU A 355 11.87 17.60 -13.03
N TYR A 356 11.04 17.28 -12.04
CA TYR A 356 11.01 15.96 -11.39
C TYR A 356 9.60 15.34 -11.34
N THR A 357 8.65 15.88 -12.12
CA THR A 357 7.27 15.37 -12.22
C THR A 357 6.93 14.97 -13.65
N GLY A 358 5.97 14.07 -13.83
CA GLY A 358 5.44 13.73 -15.16
C GLY A 358 6.41 12.97 -16.06
N ALA A 359 7.30 12.15 -15.50
CA ALA A 359 7.98 11.12 -16.26
C ALA A 359 6.96 10.08 -16.76
N THR A 360 7.30 9.44 -17.88
CA THR A 360 6.54 8.34 -18.48
C THR A 360 7.13 6.97 -18.15
N PHE A 361 8.42 6.95 -17.84
CA PHE A 361 9.19 5.78 -17.48
C PHE A 361 10.37 6.21 -16.61
N SER A 362 10.79 5.37 -15.65
CA SER A 362 11.92 5.67 -14.78
C SER A 362 13.06 4.66 -14.91
N ILE A 363 14.28 5.14 -14.69
CA ILE A 363 15.49 4.31 -14.60
C ILE A 363 16.17 4.60 -13.26
N SER A 364 16.44 3.54 -12.52
CA SER A 364 17.24 3.57 -11.30
C SER A 364 18.50 2.73 -11.51
N ASN A 365 19.66 3.31 -11.24
CA ASN A 365 20.95 2.66 -11.47
C ASN A 365 21.75 2.62 -10.18
N LEU A 366 21.99 1.40 -9.68
CA LEU A 366 22.81 1.16 -8.49
C LEU A 366 24.12 0.44 -8.84
N GLY A 367 24.49 0.39 -10.12
CA GLY A 367 25.70 -0.27 -10.57
C GLY A 367 26.98 0.34 -9.98
N MET A 368 26.96 1.62 -9.62
CA MET A 368 28.08 2.30 -8.94
C MET A 368 28.31 1.82 -7.49
N PHE A 369 27.32 1.15 -6.88
CA PHE A 369 27.40 0.61 -5.53
C PHE A 369 27.74 -0.89 -5.51
N GLY A 370 28.06 -1.49 -6.65
CA GLY A 370 28.37 -2.93 -6.75
C GLY A 370 27.13 -3.84 -6.66
N ILE A 371 25.92 -3.29 -6.77
CA ILE A 371 24.69 -4.08 -6.73
C ILE A 371 24.50 -4.82 -8.06
N LYS A 372 24.66 -6.14 -8.03
CA LYS A 372 24.48 -6.98 -9.22
C LYS A 372 23.05 -6.93 -9.77
N GLN A 373 22.05 -7.01 -8.89
CA GLN A 373 20.64 -7.03 -9.27
C GLN A 373 19.78 -6.50 -8.13
N PHE A 374 18.74 -5.73 -8.47
CA PHE A 374 17.71 -5.28 -7.52
C PHE A 374 16.39 -5.01 -8.26
N THR A 375 15.30 -4.88 -7.52
CA THR A 375 13.99 -4.46 -8.01
C THR A 375 13.70 -3.03 -7.54
N ALA A 376 13.05 -2.23 -8.38
CA ALA A 376 12.60 -0.90 -8.01
C ALA A 376 11.07 -0.84 -7.92
N LEU A 377 10.55 0.07 -7.10
CA LEU A 377 9.12 0.33 -7.03
C LEU A 377 8.72 1.33 -8.12
N ILE A 378 7.60 1.07 -8.77
CA ILE A 378 7.04 1.95 -9.80
C ILE A 378 6.74 3.31 -9.17
N ASN A 379 6.97 4.39 -9.93
CA ASN A 379 6.60 5.74 -9.52
C ASN A 379 5.29 6.13 -10.20
N PRO A 380 4.12 6.10 -9.52
CA PRO A 380 2.85 6.44 -10.14
C PRO A 380 2.90 7.86 -10.75
N PRO A 381 2.38 8.06 -11.97
CA PRO A 381 1.47 7.19 -12.74
C PRO A 381 2.13 6.20 -13.71
N GLU A 382 3.46 6.06 -13.68
CA GLU A 382 4.20 5.27 -14.67
C GLU A 382 3.76 3.79 -14.66
N ALA A 383 3.81 3.12 -15.81
CA ALA A 383 3.49 1.68 -15.88
C ALA A 383 4.71 0.77 -15.59
N ALA A 384 5.93 1.30 -15.65
CA ALA A 384 7.14 0.52 -15.45
C ALA A 384 8.34 1.35 -14.98
N ILE A 385 9.28 0.67 -14.33
CA ILE A 385 10.59 1.21 -13.93
C ILE A 385 11.68 0.18 -14.22
N LEU A 386 12.85 0.64 -14.68
CA LEU A 386 14.02 -0.21 -14.93
C LEU A 386 15.08 -0.04 -13.83
N ALA A 387 15.44 -1.13 -13.19
CA ALA A 387 16.53 -1.24 -12.24
C ALA A 387 17.79 -1.79 -12.94
N VAL A 388 18.89 -1.03 -12.91
CA VAL A 388 20.14 -1.33 -13.59
C VAL A 388 21.21 -1.70 -12.56
N GLY A 389 21.71 -2.93 -12.65
CA GLY A 389 22.81 -3.44 -11.82
C GLY A 389 24.20 -3.08 -12.34
N THR A 390 25.23 -3.54 -11.63
CA THR A 390 26.63 -3.41 -12.04
C THR A 390 26.93 -4.28 -13.26
N ALA A 391 27.70 -3.74 -14.21
CA ALA A 391 28.30 -4.53 -15.27
C ALA A 391 29.57 -5.22 -14.74
N THR A 392 29.61 -6.55 -14.76
CA THR A 392 30.72 -7.35 -14.22
C THR A 392 31.31 -8.27 -15.28
N GLU A 393 32.63 -8.42 -15.29
CA GLU A 393 33.32 -9.41 -16.12
C GLU A 393 32.86 -10.83 -15.73
N THR A 394 32.26 -11.54 -16.69
CA THR A 394 31.63 -12.84 -16.48
C THR A 394 32.11 -13.81 -17.55
N PRO A 395 32.51 -15.04 -17.18
CA PRO A 395 32.85 -16.07 -18.16
C PRO A 395 31.57 -16.58 -18.85
N VAL A 396 31.52 -16.49 -20.17
CA VAL A 396 30.43 -16.95 -21.03
C VAL A 396 30.96 -17.99 -22.01
N VAL A 397 30.19 -19.03 -22.26
CA VAL A 397 30.56 -20.06 -23.23
C VAL A 397 30.07 -19.67 -24.63
N ARG A 398 30.99 -19.50 -25.59
CA ARG A 398 30.70 -19.28 -27.01
C ARG A 398 31.41 -20.34 -27.86
N ASN A 399 30.65 -21.06 -28.68
CA ASN A 399 31.19 -22.09 -29.60
C ASN A 399 32.13 -23.11 -28.92
N GLY A 400 31.88 -23.42 -27.64
CA GLY A 400 32.70 -24.35 -26.85
C GLY A 400 33.92 -23.72 -26.15
N ASN A 401 34.20 -22.43 -26.35
CA ASN A 401 35.26 -21.68 -25.66
C ASN A 401 34.67 -20.83 -24.53
N ILE A 402 35.45 -20.64 -23.46
CA ILE A 402 35.12 -19.69 -22.39
C ILE A 402 35.72 -18.33 -22.76
N GLU A 403 34.86 -17.34 -22.94
CA GLU A 403 35.21 -15.95 -23.24
C GLU A 403 34.76 -15.05 -22.07
N ILE A 404 35.50 -13.99 -21.77
CA ILE A 404 35.14 -13.04 -20.71
C ILE A 404 34.40 -11.88 -21.35
N HIS A 405 33.19 -11.63 -20.87
CA HIS A 405 32.33 -10.56 -21.35
C HIS A 405 31.83 -9.68 -20.20
N SER A 406 31.60 -8.40 -20.47
CA SER A 406 30.98 -7.51 -19.48
C SER A 406 29.46 -7.71 -19.49
N ILE A 407 28.93 -8.37 -18.46
CA ILE A 407 27.50 -8.67 -18.36
C ILE A 407 26.84 -7.76 -17.32
N MET A 408 25.71 -7.17 -17.69
CA MET A 408 24.89 -6.32 -16.84
C MET A 408 23.49 -6.92 -16.69
N SER A 409 23.04 -7.11 -15.45
CA SER A 409 21.66 -7.51 -15.17
C SER A 409 20.75 -6.29 -15.07
N VAL A 410 19.60 -6.35 -15.73
CA VAL A 410 18.53 -5.34 -15.58
C VAL A 410 17.23 -6.02 -15.17
N THR A 411 16.50 -5.39 -14.27
CA THR A 411 15.19 -5.87 -13.81
C THR A 411 14.15 -4.78 -14.04
N MET A 412 13.08 -5.11 -14.76
CA MET A 412 11.96 -4.22 -15.00
C MET A 412 10.79 -4.61 -14.13
N SER A 413 10.29 -3.65 -13.34
CA SER A 413 9.05 -3.79 -12.61
C SER A 413 7.91 -3.28 -13.49
N CYS A 414 6.83 -4.06 -13.60
CA CYS A 414 5.76 -3.83 -14.56
C CYS A 414 4.40 -3.82 -13.86
N ASP A 415 3.56 -2.84 -14.19
CA ASP A 415 2.14 -2.84 -13.83
C ASP A 415 1.38 -3.87 -14.68
N HIS A 416 0.97 -4.97 -14.06
CA HIS A 416 0.30 -6.08 -14.75
C HIS A 416 -1.09 -5.72 -15.32
N ARG A 417 -1.65 -4.54 -14.97
CA ARG A 417 -2.91 -4.06 -15.56
C ARG A 417 -2.74 -3.60 -17.01
N VAL A 418 -1.51 -3.22 -17.39
CA VAL A 418 -1.22 -2.66 -18.73
C VAL A 418 -0.17 -3.47 -19.47
N ILE A 419 0.81 -4.01 -18.76
CA ILE A 419 1.92 -4.75 -19.35
C ILE A 419 1.74 -6.22 -18.99
N ASP A 420 1.58 -7.08 -19.99
CA ASP A 420 1.66 -8.53 -19.80
C ASP A 420 3.11 -9.03 -19.95
N GLY A 421 3.34 -10.31 -19.61
CA GLY A 421 4.68 -10.91 -19.68
C GLY A 421 5.30 -10.87 -21.08
N ALA A 422 4.49 -11.02 -22.14
CA ALA A 422 4.97 -11.00 -23.52
C ALA A 422 5.38 -9.59 -23.97
N THR A 423 4.59 -8.58 -23.61
CA THR A 423 4.83 -7.16 -23.91
C THR A 423 6.08 -6.67 -23.19
N GLY A 424 6.20 -6.99 -21.89
CA GLY A 424 7.40 -6.67 -21.12
C GLY A 424 8.65 -7.36 -21.67
N ALA A 425 8.54 -8.64 -22.05
CA ALA A 425 9.66 -9.39 -22.65
C ALA A 425 10.08 -8.82 -24.01
N LYS A 426 9.14 -8.43 -24.88
CA LYS A 426 9.45 -7.81 -26.19
C LYS A 426 10.16 -6.47 -26.03
N PHE A 427 9.77 -5.66 -25.04
CA PHE A 427 10.48 -4.43 -24.70
C PHE A 427 11.91 -4.73 -24.26
N LEU A 428 12.10 -5.63 -23.29
CA LEU A 428 13.43 -5.99 -22.79
C LEU A 428 14.31 -6.63 -23.88
N GLN A 429 13.73 -7.39 -24.80
CA GLN A 429 14.43 -7.93 -25.97
C GLN A 429 14.95 -6.81 -26.88
N THR A 430 14.09 -5.83 -27.18
CA THR A 430 14.46 -4.68 -28.03
C THR A 430 15.54 -3.84 -27.35
N PHE A 431 15.37 -3.57 -26.05
CA PHE A 431 16.32 -2.84 -25.23
C PHE A 431 17.69 -3.56 -25.17
N LYS A 432 17.70 -4.88 -24.93
CA LYS A 432 18.90 -5.73 -24.96
C LYS A 432 19.59 -5.66 -26.32
N GLN A 433 18.84 -5.84 -27.42
CA GLN A 433 19.39 -5.76 -28.78
C GLN A 433 20.06 -4.42 -29.07
N MET A 434 19.47 -3.30 -28.62
CA MET A 434 20.03 -1.97 -28.80
C MET A 434 21.31 -1.75 -28.00
N LEU A 435 21.43 -2.31 -26.78
CA LEU A 435 22.66 -2.20 -25.99
C LEU A 435 23.76 -3.14 -26.48
N GLU A 436 23.41 -4.35 -26.90
CA GLU A 436 24.34 -5.32 -27.49
C GLU A 436 24.82 -4.86 -28.88
N ASN A 437 23.98 -4.11 -29.61
CA ASN A 437 24.30 -3.55 -30.93
C ASN A 437 23.95 -2.06 -30.98
N PRO A 438 24.76 -1.17 -30.37
CA PRO A 438 24.45 0.26 -30.25
C PRO A 438 24.22 1.00 -31.57
N ILE A 439 24.74 0.49 -32.68
CA ILE A 439 24.52 1.04 -34.03
C ILE A 439 23.03 1.04 -34.40
N LEU A 440 22.23 0.12 -33.85
CA LEU A 440 20.78 0.06 -34.08
C LEU A 440 20.03 1.30 -33.55
N MET A 441 20.64 2.10 -32.67
CA MET A 441 20.08 3.36 -32.21
C MET A 441 20.23 4.52 -33.22
N LEU A 442 20.92 4.30 -34.34
CA LEU A 442 21.04 5.28 -35.43
C LEU A 442 20.00 5.07 -36.54
N LEU A 443 19.29 3.93 -36.52
CA LEU A 443 18.17 3.60 -37.41
C LEU A 443 16.88 4.16 -36.82
#